data_AF-A0A961W6W5-F1
#
_entry.id   AF-A0A961W6W5-F1
#
_cell.length_a   1.000
_cell.length_b   1.000
_cell.length_c   1.000
_cell.angle_alpha   90.00
_cell.angle_beta   90.00
_cell.angle_gamma   90.00
#
_symmetry.space_group_name_H-M   'P 1'
#
loop_
_entity.id
_entity.type
_entity.pdbx_description
1 polymer ?
#
loop_
_entity_poly.entity_id
_entity_poly.type
_entity_poly.pdbx_seq_one_letter_code
_entity_poly.pdbx_strand_id
1 'polypeptide(L)'
;MSLSRDQKTALDQVLAWHKRPDRPVFRLFGYAGTGKTTLARSIAEAIDGTVQFAAFTGKAASVLRSKGCDNARTIHSLIYRPRGEETEDETGEVSPTFSLNRQSA
;
A
#
# COMPACT_ATOMS: atom_id res chain seq x y z
N MET A 1 -13.14 -1.04 -17.65
CA MET A 1 -12.87 0.42 -17.68
C MET A 1 -11.66 0.67 -18.54
N SER A 2 -11.65 1.70 -19.40
CA SER A 2 -10.49 2.05 -20.22
C SER A 2 -9.63 3.09 -19.51
N LEU A 3 -8.31 2.89 -19.47
CA LEU A 3 -7.36 3.84 -18.91
C LEU A 3 -7.20 5.06 -19.84
N SER A 4 -7.02 6.25 -19.26
CA SER A 4 -6.66 7.46 -20.02
C SER A 4 -5.25 7.34 -20.64
N ARG A 5 -4.92 8.22 -21.59
CA ARG A 5 -3.57 8.23 -22.20
C ARG A 5 -2.46 8.41 -21.17
N ASP A 6 -2.67 9.29 -20.19
CA ASP A 6 -1.69 9.56 -19.13
C ASP A 6 -1.57 8.38 -18.17
N GLN A 7 -2.70 7.72 -17.84
CA GLN A 7 -2.69 6.52 -17.00
C GLN A 7 -2.00 5.33 -17.69
N LYS A 8 -2.17 5.17 -19.00
CA LYS A 8 -1.44 4.17 -19.80
C LYS A 8 0.06 4.46 -19.78
N THR A 9 0.44 5.71 -20.06
CA THR A 9 1.84 6.15 -20.00
C THR A 9 2.45 5.88 -18.62
N ALA A 10 1.71 6.17 -17.55
CA ALA A 10 2.16 5.92 -16.19
C ALA A 10 2.29 4.42 -15.88
N LEU A 11 1.36 3.59 -16.35
CA LEU A 11 1.45 2.13 -16.24
C LEU A 11 2.70 1.61 -16.95
N ASP A 12 2.96 2.04 -18.19
CA ASP A 12 4.15 1.64 -18.95
C ASP A 12 5.45 2.01 -18.22
N GLN A 13 5.51 3.21 -17.61
CA GLN A 13 6.65 3.64 -16.81
C GLN A 13 6.85 2.79 -15.55
N VAL A 14 5.77 2.42 -14.85
CA VAL A 14 5.84 1.53 -13.68
C VAL A 14 6.33 0.14 -14.08
N LEU A 15 5.83 -0.42 -15.18
CA LEU A 15 6.24 -1.74 -15.65
C LEU A 15 7.69 -1.75 -16.16
N ALA A 16 8.14 -0.69 -16.82
CA ALA A 16 9.54 -0.53 -17.21
C ALA A 16 10.47 -0.38 -16.00
N TRP A 17 10.01 0.30 -14.95
CA TRP A 17 10.73 0.40 -13.68
C TRP A 17 10.82 -0.94 -12.95
N HIS A 18 9.72 -1.70 -12.88
CA HIS A 18 9.67 -2.98 -12.16
C HIS A 18 10.70 -4.00 -12.66
N LYS A 19 11.09 -3.90 -13.94
CA LYS A 19 12.14 -4.73 -14.56
C LYS A 19 13.57 -4.35 -14.16
N ARG A 20 13.77 -3.33 -13.33
CA ARG A 20 15.08 -2.79 -12.92
C ARG A 20 15.37 -3.10 -11.44
N PRO A 21 16.07 -4.21 -11.13
CA PRO A 21 16.32 -4.62 -9.75
C PRO A 21 17.23 -3.64 -8.97
N ASP A 22 18.01 -2.82 -9.67
CA ASP A 22 18.90 -1.79 -9.10
C ASP A 22 18.16 -0.54 -8.60
N ARG A 23 16.85 -0.42 -8.89
CA ARG A 23 16.05 0.77 -8.55
C ARG A 23 14.84 0.39 -7.71
N PRO A 24 14.94 0.35 -6.38
CA PRO A 24 13.86 -0.13 -5.52
C PRO A 24 12.67 0.83 -5.36
N VAL A 25 12.75 2.07 -5.88
CA VAL A 25 11.72 3.10 -5.66
C VAL A 25 11.27 3.75 -6.96
N PHE A 26 9.96 3.79 -7.17
CA PHE A 26 9.28 4.60 -8.19
C PHE A 26 8.26 5.52 -7.52
N ARG A 27 8.13 6.76 -8.02
CA ARG A 27 7.18 7.74 -7.49
C ARG A 27 6.22 8.17 -8.59
N LEU A 28 4.94 7.96 -8.35
CA LEU A 28 3.86 8.38 -9.25
C LEU A 28 3.11 9.56 -8.62
N PHE A 29 3.16 10.70 -9.31
CA PHE A 29 2.42 11.91 -8.92
C PHE A 29 1.21 12.13 -9.82
N GLY A 30 0.25 12.89 -9.33
CA GLY A 30 -0.91 13.30 -10.11
C GLY A 30 -1.89 14.12 -9.26
N TYR A 31 -2.60 15.04 -9.89
CA TYR A 31 -3.57 15.91 -9.22
C TYR A 31 -4.70 15.13 -8.54
N ALA A 32 -5.46 15.79 -7.66
CA ALA A 32 -6.68 15.22 -7.10
C ALA A 32 -7.64 14.78 -8.22
N GLY A 33 -8.34 13.66 -8.02
CA GLY A 33 -9.30 13.16 -9.02
C GLY A 33 -8.72 12.46 -10.25
N THR A 34 -7.40 12.44 -10.45
CA THR A 34 -6.75 11.78 -11.63
C THR A 34 -6.77 10.25 -11.63
N GLY A 35 -7.43 9.62 -10.66
CA GLY A 35 -7.62 8.17 -10.65
C GLY A 35 -6.40 7.34 -10.21
N LYS A 36 -5.44 7.92 -9.46
CA LYS A 36 -4.25 7.20 -8.95
C LYS A 36 -4.59 5.90 -8.21
N THR A 37 -5.63 5.91 -7.37
CA THR A 37 -6.11 4.72 -6.65
C THR A 37 -6.63 3.66 -7.61
N THR A 38 -7.32 4.06 -8.68
CA THR A 38 -7.77 3.13 -9.73
C THR A 38 -6.59 2.54 -10.49
N LEU A 39 -5.57 3.35 -10.78
CA LEU A 39 -4.36 2.91 -11.46
C LEU A 39 -3.57 1.89 -10.63
N ALA A 40 -3.60 1.98 -9.29
CA ALA A 40 -2.94 1.03 -8.40
C ALA A 40 -3.40 -0.43 -8.66
N ARG A 41 -4.69 -0.64 -8.91
CA ARG A 41 -5.23 -1.95 -9.27
C ARG A 41 -4.66 -2.45 -10.60
N SER A 42 -4.67 -1.60 -11.63
CA SER A 42 -4.13 -1.97 -12.95
C SER A 42 -2.63 -2.27 -12.93
N ILE A 43 -1.88 -1.60 -12.06
CA ILE A 43 -0.46 -1.93 -11.83
C ILE A 43 -0.32 -3.34 -11.26
N ALA A 44 -1.13 -3.68 -10.24
CA ALA A 44 -1.06 -5.00 -9.62
C ALA A 44 -1.47 -6.13 -10.55
N GLU A 45 -2.50 -5.92 -11.38
CA GLU A 45 -2.94 -6.89 -12.40
C GLU A 45 -1.86 -7.15 -13.48
N ALA A 46 -0.91 -6.22 -13.66
CA ALA A 46 0.14 -6.31 -14.68
C ALA A 46 1.50 -6.79 -14.14
N ILE A 47 1.65 -7.00 -12.83
CA ILE A 47 2.86 -7.53 -12.20
C ILE A 47 2.67 -9.02 -11.94
N ASP A 48 3.66 -9.82 -12.33
CA ASP A 48 3.71 -11.24 -11.96
C ASP A 48 4.28 -11.38 -10.54
N GLY A 49 3.48 -11.91 -9.62
CA GLY A 49 3.84 -12.11 -8.22
C GLY A 49 2.92 -11.42 -7.21
N THR A 50 3.32 -11.48 -5.94
CA THR A 50 2.52 -10.95 -4.82
C THR A 50 2.66 -9.44 -4.71
N VAL A 51 1.53 -8.73 -4.81
CA VAL A 51 1.46 -7.26 -4.64
C VAL A 51 0.74 -6.93 -3.34
N GLN A 52 1.41 -6.16 -2.47
CA GLN A 52 0.81 -5.64 -1.24
C GLN A 52 0.48 -4.15 -1.39
N PHE A 53 -0.71 -3.76 -0.93
CA PHE A 53 -1.14 -2.36 -0.93
C PHE A 53 -1.10 -1.80 0.49
N ALA A 54 -0.34 -0.72 0.67
CA ALA A 54 -0.23 -0.01 1.94
C ALA A 54 -0.67 1.45 1.79
N ALA A 55 -1.33 1.98 2.81
CA ALA A 55 -1.63 3.39 2.92
C ALA A 55 -1.27 3.96 4.29
N PHE A 56 -1.13 5.28 4.38
CA PHE A 56 -0.83 5.94 5.65
C PHE A 56 -1.99 5.85 6.65
N THR A 57 -3.24 6.02 6.17
CA THR A 57 -4.43 6.03 7.02
C THR A 57 -5.38 4.87 6.72
N GLY A 58 -6.17 4.47 7.72
CA GLY A 58 -7.21 3.46 7.56
C GLY A 58 -8.27 3.85 6.52
N LYS A 59 -8.59 5.15 6.41
CA LYS A 59 -9.52 5.65 5.39
C LYS A 59 -8.96 5.48 3.97
N ALA A 60 -7.68 5.79 3.75
CA ALA A 60 -7.05 5.59 2.45
C ALA A 60 -6.95 4.11 2.08
N ALA A 61 -6.62 3.24 3.03
CA ALA A 61 -6.66 1.79 2.84
C ALA A 61 -8.08 1.30 2.49
N SER A 62 -9.12 1.84 3.14
CA SER A 62 -10.53 1.55 2.83
C SER A 62 -10.92 1.97 1.42
N VAL A 63 -10.44 3.13 0.95
CA VAL A 63 -10.65 3.59 -0.43
C VAL A 63 -9.94 2.68 -1.43
N LEU A 64 -8.74 2.17 -1.13
CA LEU A 64 -8.07 1.19 -1.99
C LEU A 64 -8.88 -0.12 -2.09
N ARG A 65 -9.35 -0.66 -0.97
CA ARG A 65 -10.22 -1.85 -0.95
C ARG A 65 -11.48 -1.67 -1.78
N SER A 66 -12.17 -0.52 -1.65
CA SER A 66 -13.37 -0.26 -2.45
C SER A 66 -13.11 -0.11 -3.95
N LYS A 67 -11.84 -0.02 -4.38
CA LYS A 67 -11.42 -0.02 -5.78
C LYS A 67 -10.84 -1.37 -6.25
N GLY A 68 -10.94 -2.42 -5.42
CA GLY A 68 -10.51 -3.79 -5.75
C GLY A 68 -9.08 -4.12 -5.36
N CYS A 69 -8.45 -3.32 -4.49
CA CYS A 69 -7.19 -3.67 -3.85
C CYS A 69 -7.49 -4.35 -2.49
N ASP A 70 -8.05 -5.57 -2.52
CA ASP A 70 -8.76 -6.16 -1.38
C ASP A 70 -7.88 -6.40 -0.14
N ASN A 71 -6.59 -6.69 -0.36
CA ASN A 71 -5.57 -6.84 0.69
C ASN A 71 -5.00 -5.51 1.19
N ALA A 72 -5.55 -4.35 0.80
CA ALA A 72 -5.00 -3.06 1.23
C ALA A 72 -5.14 -2.84 2.74
N ARG A 73 -4.03 -2.45 3.36
CA ARG A 73 -3.89 -2.21 4.81
C ARG A 73 -3.21 -0.88 5.09
N THR A 74 -3.17 -0.47 6.35
CA THR A 74 -2.26 0.62 6.73
C THR A 74 -0.83 0.09 6.67
N ILE A 75 0.14 0.96 6.40
CA ILE A 75 1.57 0.57 6.45
C ILE A 75 1.93 0.00 7.83
N HIS A 76 1.31 0.55 8.89
CA HIS A 76 1.49 0.07 10.24
C HIS A 76 1.01 -1.38 10.42
N SER A 77 -0.22 -1.73 10.02
CA SER A 77 -0.71 -3.12 10.18
C SER A 77 -0.15 -4.11 9.16
N LEU A 78 0.48 -3.60 8.10
CA LEU A 78 1.29 -4.41 7.19
C LEU A 78 2.60 -4.84 7.87
N ILE A 79 3.28 -3.94 8.58
CA ILE A 79 4.58 -4.21 9.21
C ILE A 79 4.42 -4.82 10.61
N TYR A 80 3.38 -4.44 11.35
CA TYR A 80 3.20 -4.77 12.77
C TYR A 80 1.85 -5.43 13.07
N ARG A 81 1.83 -6.20 14.17
CA ARG A 81 0.61 -6.71 14.82
C ARG A 81 0.66 -6.38 16.31
N PRO A 82 -0.49 -6.05 16.95
CA PRO A 82 -0.54 -5.84 18.38
C PRO A 82 -0.13 -7.11 19.13
N ARG A 83 0.67 -6.96 20.19
CA ARG A 83 0.89 -7.94 21.24
C ARG A 83 -0.12 -7.67 22.34
N GLY A 84 -0.69 -8.72 22.92
CA GLY A 84 -1.67 -8.59 24.01
C GLY A 84 -1.09 -8.10 25.34
N GLU A 85 0.22 -7.86 25.42
CA GLU A 85 0.89 -7.31 26.60
C GLU A 85 0.91 -5.79 26.49
N GLU A 86 -0.01 -5.18 27.22
CA GLU A 86 -0.07 -3.76 27.52
C GLU A 86 1.06 -3.42 28.50
N THR A 87 1.92 -2.45 28.18
CA THR A 87 2.95 -1.96 29.09
C THR A 87 2.47 -0.67 29.73
N GLU A 88 2.35 -0.65 31.06
CA GLU A 88 2.16 0.56 31.84
C GLU A 88 3.49 1.32 31.95
N ASP A 89 3.48 2.61 31.60
CA ASP A 89 4.60 3.49 31.84
C ASP A 89 4.58 4.11 33.25
N GLU A 90 5.59 4.91 33.58
CA GLU A 90 5.74 5.56 34.89
C GLU A 90 4.60 6.55 35.23
N THR A 91 3.76 6.90 34.25
CA THR A 91 2.57 7.74 34.41
C THR A 91 1.28 6.94 34.56
N GLY A 92 1.35 5.60 34.48
CA GLY A 92 0.20 4.71 34.44
C GLY A 92 -0.50 4.68 33.09
N GLU A 93 0.13 5.23 32.03
CA GLU A 93 -0.41 5.16 30.67
C GLU A 93 -0.08 3.81 30.05
N VAL A 94 -1.13 3.15 29.57
CA VAL A 94 -1.02 1.84 28.93
C VAL A 94 -0.69 2.04 27.46
N SER A 95 0.53 1.67 27.08
CA SER A 95 0.97 1.67 25.69
C SER A 95 0.80 0.28 25.06
N PRO A 96 0.17 0.18 23.88
CA PRO A 96 0.08 -1.08 23.16
C PRO A 96 1.46 -1.52 22.66
N THR A 97 1.86 -2.75 23.00
CA THR A 97 3.08 -3.34 22.46
C THR A 97 2.83 -3.89 21.06
N PHE A 98 3.78 -3.74 20.14
CA PHE A 98 3.70 -4.29 18.79
C PHE A 98 4.82 -5.29 18.51
N SER A 99 4.53 -6.27 17.65
CA SER A 99 5.53 -7.21 17.10
C SER A 99 5.47 -7.19 15.58
N LEU A 100 6.56 -7.60 14.92
CA LEU A 100 6.58 -7.73 13.47
C LEU A 100 5.48 -8.71 13.01
N ASN A 101 4.72 -8.28 12.01
CA ASN A 101 3.72 -9.10 11.37
C ASN A 101 4.40 -10.07 10.40
N ARG A 102 4.64 -11.32 10.81
CA ARG A 102 5.25 -12.34 9.93
C ARG A 102 4.29 -12.92 8.88
N GLN A 103 3.01 -12.54 8.92
CA GLN A 103 1.99 -12.98 7.95
C GLN A 103 1.79 -11.99 6.81
N SER A 104 2.59 -10.92 6.73
CA SER A 104 2.50 -9.92 5.66
C SER A 104 3.31 -10.26 4.40
N ALA A 105 4.04 -11.39 4.41
CA ALA A 105 4.82 -11.91 3.29
C ALA A 105 3.99 -12.89 2.44
#